data_AF-A0A2D4ICU4-F1
#
_entry.id   AF-A0A2D4ICU4-F1
#
_cell.length_a   1.000
_cell.length_b   1.000
_cell.length_c   1.000
_cell.angle_alpha   90.00
_cell.angle_beta   90.00
_cell.angle_gamma   90.00
#
_symmetry.space_group_name_H-M   'P 1'
#
loop_
_entity.id
_entity.type
_entity.pdbx_description
1 polymer ?
#
loop_
_entity_poly.entity_id
_entity_poly.type
_entity_poly.pdbx_seq_one_letter_code
_entity_poly.pdbx_strand_id
1 'polypeptide(L)'
;PLRLTIQSHGFMTAIVEPLNSTNSIVQSRAALAVAAMGCDAEARTELRNSGGLEPLVKLLHSKNDEVRRNACWAVMVCASDELTAAEMTRLGALDILDEINLSIGRKNNFSEAALEKILDHNLPQKYSQMGFLASTNIILDGFYDYGQVKPGEKLLSLEELCAQELNDHRAIILINAKLSELEHQAISISVEEKPQETTASRIGVSASNIRKSSRNKFV
;
A
#
# COMPACT_ATOMS: atom_id res chain seq x y z
N PRO A 1 20.03 1.92 -22.07
CA PRO A 1 21.40 2.46 -22.16
C PRO A 1 21.50 3.93 -21.71
N LEU A 2 20.86 4.89 -22.41
CA LEU A 2 20.97 6.33 -22.10
C LEU A 2 20.44 6.73 -20.72
N ARG A 3 19.27 6.22 -20.32
CA ARG A 3 18.62 6.54 -19.03
C ARG A 3 19.47 6.16 -17.83
N LEU A 4 20.01 4.94 -17.84
CA LEU A 4 20.90 4.43 -16.78
C LEU A 4 22.19 5.25 -16.70
N THR A 5 22.75 5.65 -17.85
CA THR A 5 23.92 6.53 -17.88
C THR A 5 23.60 7.91 -17.29
N ILE A 6 22.42 8.48 -17.55
CA ILE A 6 22.06 9.78 -16.95
C ILE A 6 21.89 9.64 -15.42
N GLN A 7 21.23 8.59 -14.97
CA GLN A 7 21.04 8.32 -13.53
C GLN A 7 22.36 8.14 -12.80
N SER A 8 23.33 7.45 -13.40
CA SER A 8 24.65 7.25 -12.79
C SER A 8 25.44 8.55 -12.55
N HIS A 9 24.97 9.69 -13.07
CA HIS A 9 25.58 11.01 -12.87
C HIS A 9 24.81 11.88 -11.86
N GLY A 10 23.97 11.28 -11.00
CA GLY A 10 23.29 12.01 -9.93
C GLY A 10 22.14 12.87 -10.42
N PHE A 11 21.41 12.39 -11.44
CA PHE A 11 20.34 13.15 -12.08
C PHE A 11 19.24 13.56 -11.10
N MET A 12 18.79 12.64 -10.25
CA MET A 12 17.70 12.94 -9.31
C MET A 12 18.13 13.88 -8.20
N THR A 13 19.42 13.95 -7.90
CA THR A 13 19.99 14.97 -7.03
C THR A 13 20.00 16.33 -7.73
N ALA A 14 20.43 16.39 -8.99
CA ALA A 14 20.53 17.64 -9.75
C ALA A 14 19.17 18.29 -10.06
N ILE A 15 18.10 17.50 -10.16
CA ILE A 15 16.76 18.02 -10.51
C ILE A 15 16.04 18.73 -9.34
N VAL A 16 16.54 18.59 -8.11
CA VAL A 16 15.91 19.17 -6.90
C VAL A 16 15.86 20.70 -6.92
N GLU A 17 16.93 21.35 -7.39
CA GLU A 17 16.95 22.82 -7.51
C GLU A 17 15.95 23.31 -8.58
N PRO A 18 15.91 22.74 -9.80
CA PRO A 18 14.89 23.08 -10.78
C PRO A 18 13.43 22.89 -10.31
N LEU A 19 13.15 21.89 -9.47
CA LEU A 19 11.81 21.71 -8.88
C LEU A 19 11.41 22.88 -7.96
N ASN A 20 12.38 23.54 -7.33
CA ASN A 20 12.18 24.71 -6.47
C ASN A 20 12.21 26.05 -7.21
N SER A 21 12.43 26.05 -8.53
CA SER A 21 12.48 27.27 -9.33
C SER A 21 11.19 28.10 -9.19
N THR A 22 11.30 29.42 -9.25
CA THR A 22 10.13 30.31 -9.32
C THR A 22 9.52 30.39 -10.72
N ASN A 23 10.20 29.85 -11.74
CA ASN A 23 9.75 29.84 -13.11
C ASN A 23 8.91 28.59 -13.38
N SER A 24 7.63 28.77 -13.70
CA SER A 24 6.69 27.67 -13.95
C SER A 24 7.11 26.77 -15.12
N ILE A 25 7.82 27.29 -16.11
CA ILE A 25 8.34 26.49 -17.23
C ILE A 25 9.43 25.56 -16.70
N VAL A 26 10.35 26.07 -15.87
CA VAL A 26 11.42 25.25 -15.27
C VAL A 26 10.82 24.19 -14.36
N GLN A 27 9.88 24.55 -13.49
CA GLN A 27 9.18 23.59 -12.63
C GLN A 27 8.46 22.51 -13.43
N SER A 28 7.72 22.89 -14.48
CA SER A 28 6.98 21.95 -15.33
C SER A 28 7.92 20.95 -15.99
N ARG A 29 9.03 21.43 -16.56
CA ARG A 29 10.03 20.57 -17.21
C ARG A 29 10.77 19.71 -16.21
N ALA A 30 11.06 20.22 -15.01
CA ALA A 30 11.70 19.45 -13.95
C ALA A 30 10.81 18.30 -13.47
N ALA A 31 9.52 18.57 -13.19
CA ALA A 31 8.56 17.53 -12.80
C ALA A 31 8.39 16.48 -13.91
N LEU A 32 8.33 16.90 -15.18
CA LEU A 32 8.28 15.99 -16.32
C LEU A 32 9.54 15.11 -16.40
N ALA A 33 10.71 15.67 -16.13
CA ALA A 33 11.97 14.94 -16.09
C ALA A 33 11.94 13.87 -14.98
N VAL A 34 11.44 14.21 -13.79
CA VAL A 34 11.25 13.24 -12.70
C VAL A 34 10.33 12.10 -13.12
N ALA A 35 9.19 12.41 -13.75
CA ALA A 35 8.25 11.39 -14.24
C ALA A 35 8.89 10.44 -15.26
N ALA A 36 9.77 10.95 -16.14
CA ALA A 36 10.45 10.14 -17.14
C ALA A 36 11.57 9.26 -16.54
N MET A 37 12.17 9.69 -15.44
CA MET A 37 13.37 9.07 -14.87
C MET A 37 13.08 8.21 -13.63
N GLY A 38 11.94 8.40 -12.95
CA GLY A 38 11.59 7.76 -11.67
C GLY A 38 11.11 6.31 -11.74
N CYS A 39 11.26 5.63 -12.87
CA CYS A 39 10.68 4.30 -13.09
C CYS A 39 11.41 3.15 -12.37
N ASP A 40 12.69 3.32 -11.98
CA ASP A 40 13.47 2.30 -11.25
C ASP A 40 13.70 2.66 -9.79
N ALA A 41 14.05 1.65 -9.01
CA ALA A 41 14.18 1.76 -7.56
C ALA A 41 15.35 2.66 -7.15
N GLU A 42 16.44 2.64 -7.92
CA GLU A 42 17.64 3.44 -7.69
C GLU A 42 17.32 4.93 -7.81
N ALA A 43 16.65 5.34 -8.88
CA ALA A 43 16.26 6.73 -9.09
C ALA A 43 15.27 7.23 -8.05
N ARG A 44 14.29 6.40 -7.65
CA ARG A 44 13.38 6.75 -6.54
C ARG A 44 14.11 6.91 -5.22
N THR A 45 15.06 6.02 -4.94
CA THR A 45 15.91 6.09 -3.75
C THR A 45 16.79 7.33 -3.75
N GLU A 46 17.41 7.66 -4.89
CA GLU A 46 18.19 8.87 -5.03
C GLU A 46 17.33 10.13 -4.80
N LEU A 47 16.14 10.19 -5.42
CA LEU A 47 15.20 11.31 -5.24
C LEU A 47 14.75 11.48 -3.78
N ARG A 48 14.51 10.38 -3.06
CA ARG A 48 14.22 10.42 -1.61
C ARG A 48 15.40 10.98 -0.84
N ASN A 49 16.59 10.42 -1.07
CA ASN A 49 17.80 10.79 -0.33
C ASN A 49 18.24 12.23 -0.60
N SER A 50 17.93 12.78 -1.78
CA SER A 50 18.19 14.18 -2.13
C SER A 50 17.15 15.17 -1.60
N GLY A 51 16.10 14.69 -0.91
CA GLY A 51 14.99 15.53 -0.45
C GLY A 51 14.08 16.00 -1.57
N GLY A 52 14.13 15.38 -2.75
CA GLY A 52 13.38 15.80 -3.93
C GLY A 52 11.87 15.51 -3.88
N LEU A 53 11.41 14.68 -2.94
CA LEU A 53 9.97 14.41 -2.78
C LEU A 53 9.20 15.61 -2.23
N GLU A 54 9.77 16.36 -1.29
CA GLU A 54 9.11 17.53 -0.69
C GLU A 54 8.78 18.62 -1.72
N PRO A 55 9.71 19.11 -2.56
CA PRO A 55 9.36 20.08 -3.60
C PRO A 55 8.41 19.47 -4.63
N LEU A 56 8.52 18.18 -4.92
CA LEU A 56 7.60 17.52 -5.85
C LEU A 56 6.15 17.53 -5.33
N VAL A 57 5.93 17.19 -4.07
CA VAL A 57 4.60 17.23 -3.43
C VAL A 57 4.08 18.67 -3.38
N LYS A 58 4.95 19.65 -3.09
CA LYS A 58 4.59 21.08 -3.11
C LYS A 58 4.09 21.53 -4.49
N LEU A 59 4.63 21.01 -5.59
CA LEU A 59 4.18 21.34 -6.94
C LEU A 59 2.75 20.89 -7.26
N LEU A 60 2.18 19.94 -6.50
CA LEU A 60 0.76 19.56 -6.63
C LEU A 60 -0.18 20.74 -6.34
N HIS A 61 0.22 21.68 -5.48
CA HIS A 61 -0.54 22.91 -5.21
C HIS A 61 -0.33 24.02 -6.26
N SER A 62 0.44 23.78 -7.32
CA SER A 62 0.72 24.82 -8.32
C SER A 62 -0.56 25.32 -8.98
N LYS A 63 -0.67 26.64 -9.08
CA LYS A 63 -1.72 27.33 -9.85
C LYS A 63 -1.52 27.17 -11.36
N ASN A 64 -0.32 26.75 -11.80
CA ASN A 64 -0.06 26.45 -13.20
C ASN A 64 -0.48 25.01 -13.49
N ASP A 65 -1.39 24.85 -14.45
CA ASP A 65 -1.99 23.55 -14.79
C ASP A 65 -0.98 22.53 -15.33
N GLU A 66 0.00 22.98 -16.11
CA GLU A 66 1.02 22.10 -16.67
C GLU A 66 1.97 21.59 -15.58
N VAL A 67 2.40 22.49 -14.68
CA VAL A 67 3.23 22.12 -13.51
C VAL A 67 2.51 21.10 -12.66
N ARG A 68 1.24 21.38 -12.30
CA ARG A 68 0.45 20.47 -11.46
C ARG A 68 0.23 19.12 -12.13
N ARG A 69 -0.12 19.10 -13.42
CA ARG A 69 -0.29 17.85 -14.19
C ARG A 69 0.98 17.02 -14.21
N ASN A 70 2.13 17.63 -14.46
CA ASN A 70 3.42 16.93 -14.49
C ASN A 70 3.84 16.46 -13.09
N ALA A 71 3.53 17.23 -12.04
CA ALA A 71 3.74 16.80 -10.65
C ALA A 71 2.87 15.58 -10.31
N CYS A 72 1.58 15.56 -10.68
CA CYS A 72 0.74 14.37 -10.53
C CYS A 72 1.34 13.16 -11.24
N TRP A 73 1.83 13.33 -12.47
CA TRP A 73 2.45 12.23 -13.21
C TRP A 73 3.72 11.72 -12.53
N ALA A 74 4.59 12.62 -12.09
CA ALA A 74 5.81 12.26 -11.37
C ALA A 74 5.50 11.52 -10.06
N VAL A 75 4.51 11.98 -9.29
CA VAL A 75 4.04 11.29 -8.08
C VAL A 75 3.53 9.88 -8.41
N MET A 76 2.69 9.73 -9.44
CA MET A 76 2.21 8.42 -9.90
C MET A 76 3.34 7.47 -10.29
N VAL A 77 4.41 7.96 -10.93
CA VAL A 77 5.55 7.10 -11.29
C VAL A 77 6.38 6.76 -10.06
N CYS A 78 6.68 7.75 -9.22
CA CYS A 78 7.56 7.59 -8.06
C CYS A 78 6.90 6.81 -6.92
N ALA A 79 5.58 6.85 -6.73
CA ALA A 79 4.88 6.06 -5.71
C ALA A 79 4.80 4.56 -6.04
N SER A 80 5.75 4.01 -6.80
CA SER A 80 5.80 2.59 -7.19
C SER A 80 6.47 1.68 -6.15
N ASP A 81 7.00 2.23 -5.06
CA ASP A 81 7.49 1.47 -3.92
C ASP A 81 6.97 2.06 -2.60
N GLU A 82 6.88 1.19 -1.60
CA GLU A 82 6.30 1.49 -0.29
C GLU A 82 7.03 2.65 0.42
N LEU A 83 8.36 2.69 0.37
CA LEU A 83 9.13 3.74 1.06
C LEU A 83 8.85 5.13 0.44
N THR A 84 8.76 5.19 -0.89
CA THR A 84 8.41 6.43 -1.59
C THR A 84 6.97 6.85 -1.31
N ALA A 85 6.02 5.93 -1.37
CA ALA A 85 4.61 6.20 -1.10
C ALA A 85 4.38 6.64 0.36
N ALA A 86 5.04 5.99 1.33
CA ALA A 86 4.96 6.34 2.74
C ALA A 86 5.48 7.76 3.01
N GLU A 87 6.63 8.12 2.41
CA GLU A 87 7.19 9.46 2.57
C GLU A 87 6.31 10.53 1.91
N MET A 88 5.76 10.26 0.72
CA MET A 88 4.78 11.17 0.09
C MET A 88 3.51 11.33 0.95
N THR A 89 3.04 10.25 1.58
CA THR A 89 1.91 10.29 2.51
C THR A 89 2.23 11.17 3.71
N ARG A 90 3.42 11.03 4.29
CA ARG A 90 3.90 11.87 5.39
C ARG A 90 3.99 13.35 5.00
N LEU A 91 4.30 13.64 3.74
CA LEU A 91 4.33 14.99 3.16
C LEU A 91 2.93 15.53 2.81
N GLY A 92 1.85 14.78 3.09
CA GLY A 92 0.46 15.21 2.87
C GLY A 92 -0.05 15.01 1.45
N ALA A 93 0.63 14.22 0.61
CA ALA A 93 0.26 14.08 -0.80
C ALA A 93 -1.18 13.56 -1.01
N LEU A 94 -1.69 12.70 -0.13
CA LEU A 94 -3.06 12.15 -0.22
C LEU A 94 -4.12 13.26 -0.15
N ASP A 95 -4.05 14.12 0.87
CA ASP A 95 -5.00 15.23 1.07
C ASP A 95 -4.99 16.18 -0.14
N ILE A 96 -3.80 16.50 -0.65
CA ILE A 96 -3.63 17.40 -1.80
C ILE A 96 -4.25 16.78 -3.06
N LEU A 97 -4.03 15.48 -3.29
CA LEU A 97 -4.58 14.78 -4.45
C LEU A 97 -6.11 14.65 -4.36
N ASP A 98 -6.65 14.39 -3.16
CA ASP A 98 -8.10 14.41 -2.92
C ASP A 98 -8.69 15.78 -3.25
N GLU A 99 -8.09 16.87 -2.77
CA GLU A 99 -8.52 18.23 -3.11
C GLU A 99 -8.47 18.52 -4.62
N ILE A 100 -7.44 18.04 -5.32
CA ILE A 100 -7.32 18.16 -6.77
C ILE A 100 -8.44 17.38 -7.46
N ASN A 101 -8.72 16.16 -7.01
CA ASN A 101 -9.71 15.26 -7.61
C ASN A 101 -11.16 15.70 -7.35
N LEU A 102 -11.42 16.45 -6.27
CA LEU A 102 -12.70 17.10 -6.01
C LEU A 102 -12.93 18.36 -6.87
N SER A 103 -11.87 18.92 -7.47
CA SER A 103 -11.94 20.16 -8.24
C SER A 103 -12.11 19.89 -9.73
N ILE A 104 -13.23 20.33 -10.30
CA ILE A 104 -13.56 20.15 -11.74
C ILE A 104 -12.46 20.71 -12.67
N GLY A 105 -11.82 21.83 -12.30
CA GLY A 105 -10.78 22.47 -13.12
C GLY A 105 -9.36 21.94 -12.87
N ARG A 106 -9.09 21.31 -11.73
CA ARG A 106 -7.74 20.82 -11.39
C ARG A 106 -7.54 19.34 -11.65
N LYS A 107 -8.62 18.55 -11.54
CA LYS A 107 -8.65 17.12 -11.74
C LYS A 107 -8.08 16.74 -13.10
N ASN A 108 -7.27 15.68 -13.15
CA ASN A 108 -6.75 15.11 -14.37
C ASN A 108 -6.46 13.60 -14.19
N ASN A 109 -6.26 12.86 -15.28
CA ASN A 109 -6.06 11.41 -15.21
C ASN A 109 -4.85 11.01 -14.34
N PHE A 110 -3.82 11.86 -14.24
CA PHE A 110 -2.67 11.56 -13.39
C PHE A 110 -2.95 11.84 -11.91
N SER A 111 -3.86 12.75 -11.55
CA SER A 111 -4.17 13.01 -10.14
C SER A 111 -4.95 11.86 -9.50
N GLU A 112 -5.87 11.24 -10.23
CA GLU A 112 -6.57 10.02 -9.79
C GLU A 112 -5.59 8.84 -9.71
N ALA A 113 -4.78 8.63 -10.75
CA ALA A 113 -3.82 7.53 -10.78
C ALA A 113 -2.71 7.70 -9.72
N ALA A 114 -2.27 8.93 -9.44
CA ALA A 114 -1.31 9.20 -8.37
C ALA A 114 -1.89 8.85 -6.99
N LEU A 115 -3.14 9.22 -6.73
CA LEU A 115 -3.83 8.92 -5.49
C LEU A 115 -3.95 7.40 -5.30
N GLU A 116 -4.47 6.71 -6.32
CA GLU A 116 -4.58 5.25 -6.30
C GLU A 116 -3.21 4.59 -6.08
N LYS A 117 -2.17 5.10 -6.73
CA LYS A 117 -0.82 4.55 -6.62
C LYS A 117 -0.25 4.65 -5.21
N ILE A 118 -0.44 5.78 -4.52
CA ILE A 118 -0.03 5.90 -3.12
C ILE A 118 -0.82 4.92 -2.24
N LEU A 119 -2.13 4.81 -2.48
CA LEU A 119 -3.03 3.93 -1.72
C LEU A 119 -2.76 2.44 -1.96
N ASP A 120 -2.16 2.04 -3.08
CA ASP A 120 -1.71 0.66 -3.30
C ASP A 120 -0.70 0.18 -2.24
N HIS A 121 -0.02 1.12 -1.57
CA HIS A 121 0.92 0.85 -0.47
C HIS A 121 0.29 1.02 0.93
N ASN A 122 -1.01 1.31 1.02
CA ASN A 122 -1.78 1.30 2.27
C ASN A 122 -3.19 0.73 2.02
N LEU A 123 -3.27 -0.59 1.88
CA LEU A 123 -4.51 -1.29 1.53
C LEU A 123 -5.66 -1.07 2.53
N PRO A 124 -5.45 -1.02 3.87
CA PRO A 124 -6.48 -0.64 4.81
C PRO A 124 -7.11 0.71 4.48
N GLN A 125 -6.28 1.72 4.21
CA GLN A 125 -6.77 3.05 3.82
C GLN A 125 -7.43 3.04 2.46
N LYS A 126 -6.85 2.35 1.47
CA LYS A 126 -7.43 2.19 0.13
C LYS A 126 -8.85 1.62 0.22
N TYR A 127 -9.02 0.52 0.96
CA TYR A 127 -10.31 -0.12 1.13
C TYR A 127 -11.31 0.79 1.85
N SER A 128 -10.86 1.47 2.91
CA SER A 128 -11.70 2.37 3.69
C SER A 128 -12.18 3.59 2.88
N GLN A 129 -11.36 4.09 1.96
CA GLN A 129 -11.70 5.25 1.13
C GLN A 129 -12.47 4.86 -0.15
N MET A 130 -12.09 3.77 -0.81
CA MET A 130 -12.66 3.38 -2.12
C MET A 130 -13.82 2.38 -1.99
N GLY A 131 -13.92 1.66 -0.87
CA GLY A 131 -14.89 0.59 -0.65
C GLY A 131 -14.59 -0.71 -1.40
N PHE A 132 -13.48 -0.78 -2.15
CA PHE A 132 -13.04 -1.98 -2.85
C PHE A 132 -11.51 -2.04 -2.96
N LEU A 133 -11.00 -3.24 -3.20
CA LEU A 133 -9.61 -3.52 -3.57
C LEU A 133 -9.59 -4.23 -4.92
N ALA A 134 -8.60 -3.94 -5.76
CA ALA A 134 -8.41 -4.63 -7.02
C ALA A 134 -7.82 -6.04 -6.80
N SER A 135 -7.95 -6.92 -7.79
CA SER A 135 -7.35 -8.27 -7.72
C SER A 135 -5.82 -8.25 -7.63
N THR A 136 -5.18 -7.14 -7.99
CA THR A 136 -3.74 -6.90 -7.85
C THR A 136 -3.34 -6.47 -6.43
N ASN A 137 -4.29 -6.08 -5.58
CA ASN A 137 -4.01 -5.68 -4.21
C ASN A 137 -3.95 -6.92 -3.31
N ILE A 138 -2.76 -7.50 -3.19
CA ILE A 138 -2.52 -8.69 -2.37
C ILE A 138 -2.46 -8.30 -0.90
N ILE A 139 -3.45 -8.76 -0.14
CA ILE A 139 -3.49 -8.58 1.32
C ILE A 139 -2.43 -9.49 1.95
N LEU A 140 -1.44 -8.87 2.59
CA LEU A 140 -0.45 -9.53 3.45
C LEU A 140 -0.86 -9.35 4.92
N ASP A 141 -0.03 -9.86 5.82
CA ASP A 141 -0.23 -9.68 7.26
C ASP A 141 -0.29 -8.19 7.66
N GLY A 142 -1.16 -7.88 8.62
CA GLY A 142 -1.34 -6.51 9.13
C GLY A 142 -2.42 -5.69 8.41
N PHE A 143 -3.19 -6.27 7.51
CA PHE A 143 -4.38 -5.61 6.96
C PHE A 143 -5.50 -5.55 8.00
N TYR A 144 -6.18 -4.41 8.10
CA TYR A 144 -7.34 -4.24 8.97
C TYR A 144 -8.45 -3.49 8.24
N ASP A 145 -9.68 -3.94 8.47
CA ASP A 145 -10.88 -3.34 7.92
C ASP A 145 -11.46 -2.31 8.90
N TYR A 146 -11.22 -1.03 8.60
CA TYR A 146 -11.77 0.12 9.32
C TYR A 146 -13.23 0.43 8.93
N GLY A 147 -13.73 -0.19 7.85
CA GLY A 147 -14.99 0.18 7.21
C GLY A 147 -14.84 1.42 6.32
N GLN A 148 -15.94 1.84 5.70
CA GLN A 148 -15.91 3.05 4.87
C GLN A 148 -15.80 4.30 5.73
N VAL A 149 -14.77 5.11 5.48
CA VAL A 149 -14.54 6.39 6.16
C VAL A 149 -15.01 7.55 5.30
N LYS A 150 -15.32 8.68 5.93
CA LYS A 150 -15.69 9.87 5.17
C LYS A 150 -14.46 10.44 4.44
N PRO A 151 -14.64 11.08 3.27
CA PRO A 151 -13.55 11.81 2.64
C PRO A 151 -12.91 12.82 3.61
N GLY A 152 -11.58 12.83 3.69
CA GLY A 152 -10.82 13.68 4.61
C GLY A 152 -10.73 13.19 6.06
N GLU A 153 -11.31 12.04 6.39
CA GLU A 153 -11.13 11.41 7.71
C GLU A 153 -9.79 10.66 7.75
N LYS A 154 -8.92 11.04 8.70
CA LYS A 154 -7.62 10.39 8.88
C LYS A 154 -7.83 8.98 9.45
N LEU A 155 -7.32 7.98 8.73
CA LEU A 155 -7.26 6.62 9.24
C LEU A 155 -6.21 6.51 10.34
N LEU A 156 -6.61 5.94 11.49
CA LEU A 156 -5.69 5.63 12.56
C LEU A 156 -4.94 4.33 12.27
N SER A 157 -3.66 4.28 12.63
CA SER A 157 -2.85 3.09 12.58
C SER A 157 -3.34 2.02 13.56
N LEU A 158 -2.94 0.76 13.36
CA LEU A 158 -3.24 -0.32 14.29
C LEU A 158 -2.74 -0.03 15.71
N GLU A 159 -1.58 0.61 15.85
CA GLU A 159 -1.04 0.99 17.16
C GLU A 159 -1.93 2.03 17.84
N GLU A 160 -2.33 3.09 17.11
CA GLU A 160 -3.24 4.12 17.61
C GLU A 160 -4.62 3.55 17.96
N LEU A 161 -5.10 2.55 17.20
CA LEU A 161 -6.37 1.87 17.45
C LEU A 161 -6.31 0.96 18.68
N CYS A 162 -5.25 0.19 18.83
CA CYS A 162 -5.03 -0.68 20.00
C CYS A 162 -4.84 0.13 21.30
N ALA A 163 -4.37 1.38 21.20
CA ALA A 163 -4.20 2.27 22.34
C ALA A 163 -5.51 2.91 22.83
N GLN A 164 -6.60 2.79 22.08
CA GLN A 164 -7.89 3.36 22.48
C GLN A 164 -8.59 2.51 23.54
N GLU A 165 -9.39 3.18 24.36
CA GLU A 165 -10.35 2.51 25.23
C GLU A 165 -11.45 1.83 24.40
N LEU A 166 -11.97 0.73 24.93
CA LEU A 166 -13.13 0.06 24.38
C LEU A 166 -14.29 1.06 24.27
N ASN A 167 -14.90 1.10 23.09
CA ASN A 167 -15.95 2.03 22.76
C ASN A 167 -17.00 1.34 21.89
N ASP A 168 -18.11 2.04 21.65
CA ASP A 168 -19.25 1.51 20.88
C ASP A 168 -19.13 1.79 19.36
N HIS A 169 -17.95 2.15 18.86
CA HIS A 169 -17.72 2.30 17.42
C HIS A 169 -17.70 0.94 16.72
N ARG A 170 -17.77 0.96 15.38
CA ARG A 170 -17.69 -0.26 14.56
C ARG A 170 -16.44 -1.05 14.91
N ALA A 171 -16.60 -2.36 15.10
CA ALA A 171 -15.46 -3.26 15.28
C ALA A 171 -14.50 -3.19 14.08
N ILE A 172 -13.20 -3.09 14.36
CA ILE A 172 -12.13 -3.14 13.36
C ILE A 172 -11.68 -4.59 13.23
N ILE A 173 -11.71 -5.13 12.00
CA ILE A 173 -11.37 -6.53 11.76
C ILE A 173 -9.91 -6.60 11.29
N LEU A 174 -9.03 -7.11 12.14
CA LEU A 174 -7.64 -7.40 11.77
C LEU A 174 -7.56 -8.76 11.05
N ILE A 175 -6.99 -8.75 9.85
CA ILE A 175 -6.61 -9.96 9.11
C ILE A 175 -5.14 -10.24 9.40
N ASN A 176 -4.91 -11.21 10.29
CA ASN A 176 -3.58 -11.74 10.56
C ASN A 176 -3.36 -12.99 9.72
N ALA A 177 -2.69 -12.83 8.59
CA ALA A 177 -2.42 -13.90 7.64
C ALA A 177 -1.06 -14.58 7.88
N LYS A 178 -0.28 -14.17 8.90
CA LYS A 178 0.90 -14.93 9.29
C LYS A 178 0.47 -16.29 9.80
N LEU A 179 0.89 -17.35 9.11
CA LEU A 179 0.95 -18.68 9.70
C LEU A 179 1.85 -18.57 10.93
N SER A 180 1.29 -18.73 12.13
CA SER A 180 2.11 -18.71 13.33
C SER A 180 3.17 -19.82 13.24
N GLU A 181 4.42 -19.54 13.63
CA GLU A 181 5.47 -20.56 13.74
C GLU A 181 5.04 -21.74 14.65
N LEU A 182 4.03 -21.52 15.49
CA LEU A 182 3.39 -22.54 16.34
C LEU A 182 2.69 -23.64 15.52
N GLU A 183 2.17 -23.34 14.32
CA GLU A 183 1.58 -24.35 13.44
C GLU A 183 2.66 -25.22 12.75
N HIS A 184 3.84 -24.67 12.49
CA HIS A 184 4.96 -25.46 11.96
C HIS A 184 5.46 -26.49 12.97
N GLN A 185 5.46 -26.21 14.27
CA GLN A 185 5.77 -27.21 15.30
C GLN A 185 4.67 -28.27 15.43
N ALA A 186 3.38 -27.89 15.37
CA ALA A 186 2.27 -28.84 15.46
C ALA A 186 2.23 -29.82 14.26
N ILE A 187 2.57 -29.34 13.06
CA ILE A 187 2.64 -30.18 11.85
C ILE A 187 3.88 -31.07 11.86
N SER A 188 5.02 -30.56 12.33
CA SER A 188 6.28 -31.35 12.38
C SER A 188 6.21 -32.50 13.38
N ILE A 189 5.55 -32.31 14.53
CA ILE A 189 5.39 -33.34 15.56
C ILE A 189 4.43 -34.45 15.10
N SER A 190 3.49 -34.15 14.19
CA SER A 190 2.48 -35.11 13.71
C SER A 190 2.98 -36.05 12.60
N VAL A 191 4.17 -35.82 12.02
CA VAL A 191 4.69 -36.57 10.85
C VAL A 191 5.73 -37.63 11.25
N GLU A 192 6.15 -37.69 12.52
CA GLU A 192 7.25 -38.56 12.97
C GLU A 192 6.85 -39.90 13.63
N GLU A 193 5.60 -40.36 13.51
CA GLU A 193 5.25 -41.76 13.80
C GLU A 193 5.20 -42.59 12.50
N LYS A 194 6.33 -43.24 12.18
CA LYS A 194 6.44 -44.24 11.12
C LYS A 194 6.06 -45.64 11.67
N PRO A 195 5.29 -46.47 10.95
CA PRO A 195 4.83 -47.76 11.47
C PRO A 195 5.87 -48.87 11.29
N GLN A 196 6.10 -49.68 12.32
CA GLN A 196 6.70 -51.01 12.23
C GLN A 196 5.59 -52.08 12.28
N GLU A 197 5.44 -52.86 11.21
CA GLU A 197 4.63 -54.08 11.20
C GLU A 197 5.38 -55.23 11.87
N THR A 198 4.76 -55.98 12.78
CA THR A 198 4.94 -57.44 12.91
C THR A 198 3.79 -58.10 13.70
N THR A 199 3.05 -58.97 13.00
CA THR A 199 2.46 -60.26 13.39
C THR A 199 1.69 -60.45 14.72
N ALA A 200 0.37 -60.66 14.54
CA ALA A 200 -0.50 -61.68 15.17
C ALA A 200 -0.49 -61.90 16.71
N SER A 201 -1.59 -61.55 17.39
CA SER A 201 -2.58 -62.52 17.92
C SER A 201 -3.64 -61.88 18.86
N ARG A 202 -4.90 -62.21 18.59
CA ARG A 202 -6.03 -62.55 19.48
C ARG A 202 -6.45 -61.64 20.68
N ILE A 203 -7.74 -61.25 20.56
CA ILE A 203 -8.85 -61.20 21.55
C ILE A 203 -9.04 -59.89 22.36
N GLY A 204 -10.25 -59.30 22.20
CA GLY A 204 -10.94 -58.55 23.27
C GLY A 204 -11.73 -57.28 22.88
N VAL A 205 -12.89 -57.43 22.22
CA VAL A 205 -14.23 -56.82 22.53
C VAL A 205 -14.22 -55.47 23.32
N SER A 206 -14.84 -54.34 22.93
CA SER A 206 -16.21 -54.12 22.44
C SER A 206 -16.46 -52.66 22.01
N ALA A 207 -17.32 -52.49 20.99
CA ALA A 207 -18.48 -51.57 20.82
C ALA A 207 -18.38 -50.08 21.30
N SER A 208 -18.88 -49.05 20.62
CA SER A 208 -19.84 -48.94 19.51
C SER A 208 -20.00 -47.47 19.05
N ASN A 209 -20.14 -47.31 17.73
CA ASN A 209 -20.93 -46.34 16.93
C ASN A 209 -21.64 -45.14 17.60
N ILE A 210 -21.67 -44.00 16.89
CA ILE A 210 -22.88 -43.27 16.38
C ILE A 210 -22.39 -41.97 15.71
N ARG A 211 -22.26 -41.96 14.38
CA ARG A 211 -23.14 -41.33 13.35
C ARG A 211 -23.00 -39.81 13.17
N LYS A 212 -22.46 -39.47 11.99
CA LYS A 212 -22.72 -38.22 11.25
C LYS A 212 -24.22 -38.07 10.97
N SER A 213 -24.72 -36.83 11.02
CA SER A 213 -25.88 -36.41 10.25
C SER A 213 -25.63 -35.05 9.61
N SER A 214 -26.04 -34.95 8.36
CA SER A 214 -25.83 -33.85 7.43
C SER A 214 -27.04 -32.90 7.41
N ARG A 215 -26.77 -31.63 7.03
CA ARG A 215 -27.58 -30.73 6.17
C ARG A 215 -29.07 -30.49 6.52
N ASN A 216 -29.46 -29.21 6.64
CA ASN A 216 -29.99 -28.40 5.51
C ASN A 216 -30.62 -27.05 5.95
N LYS A 217 -30.37 -26.04 5.10
CA LYS A 217 -31.30 -25.03 4.51
C LYS A 217 -32.02 -23.97 5.37
N PHE A 218 -31.75 -22.72 4.94
CA PHE A 218 -32.62 -21.53 4.72
C PHE A 218 -33.62 -21.12 5.80
N VAL A 219 -33.48 -19.90 6.31
CA VAL A 219 -34.28 -18.71 5.93
C VAL A 219 -33.35 -17.51 5.89
#